data_AF-A0A7Y2YF09-F1
#
_entry.id   AF-A0A7Y2YF09-F1
#
_cell.length_a   1.000
_cell.length_b   1.000
_cell.length_c   1.000
_cell.angle_alpha   90.00
_cell.angle_beta   90.00
_cell.angle_gamma   90.00
#
_symmetry.space_group_name_H-M   'P 1'
#
loop_
_entity.id
_entity.type
_entity.pdbx_description
1 polymer ?
#
loop_
_entity_poly.entity_id
_entity_poly.type
_entity_poly.pdbx_seq_one_letter_code
_entity_poly.pdbx_strand_id
1 'polypeptide(L)' 'MNEPLAERVRPKTLEDYISQHHLVGEQGSLTHQIRKGTIPSLVLWGPPGTGKTTLAQIIA' A
#
# COMPACT_ATOMS: atom_id res chain seq x y z
N MET A 1 6.28 -1.95 -25.10
CA MET A 1 7.20 -2.19 -23.96
C MET A 1 7.96 -0.91 -23.63
N ASN A 2 7.30 0.08 -22.99
CA ASN A 2 7.96 1.34 -22.63
C ASN A 2 7.53 1.84 -21.24
N GLU A 3 7.27 0.90 -20.34
CA GLU A 3 6.82 1.22 -18.99
C GLU A 3 8.03 1.49 -18.07
N PRO A 4 8.06 2.61 -17.32
CA PRO A 4 9.16 2.94 -16.41
C PRO A 4 9.43 1.83 -15.39
N LEU A 5 10.69 1.69 -14.96
CA LEU A 5 11.05 0.69 -13.95
C LEU A 5 10.18 0.80 -12.70
N ALA A 6 9.92 2.03 -12.22
CA ALA A 6 9.12 2.28 -11.03
C ALA A 6 7.71 1.68 -11.10
N GLU A 7 7.09 1.62 -12.28
CA GLU A 7 5.76 1.03 -12.43
C GLU A 7 5.83 -0.49 -12.54
N ARG A 8 6.89 -1.01 -13.20
CA ARG A 8 7.16 -2.45 -13.30
C ARG A 8 7.46 -3.10 -11.95
N VAL A 9 8.19 -2.40 -11.07
CA VAL A 9 8.52 -2.90 -9.71
C VAL A 9 7.49 -2.51 -8.66
N ARG A 10 6.39 -1.83 -9.04
CA ARG A 10 5.39 -1.39 -8.08
C ARG A 10 4.74 -2.61 -7.42
N PRO A 11 4.76 -2.70 -6.06
CA PRO A 11 4.06 -3.73 -5.30
C PRO A 11 2.61 -3.92 -5.74
N LYS A 12 2.15 -5.17 -5.80
CA LYS A 12 0.78 -5.53 -6.23
C LYS A 12 -0.08 -6.03 -5.06
N THR A 13 0.56 -6.49 -3.99
CA THR A 13 -0.11 -6.98 -2.78
C THR A 13 0.43 -6.26 -1.54
N LEU A 14 -0.27 -6.39 -0.40
CA LEU A 14 0.20 -5.83 0.87
C LEU A 14 1.50 -6.51 1.34
N GLU A 15 1.67 -7.79 1.01
CA GLU A 15 2.84 -8.59 1.34
C GLU A 15 4.09 -8.11 0.59
N ASP A 16 3.94 -7.59 -0.62
CA ASP A 16 5.03 -6.99 -1.42
C ASP A 16 5.43 -5.59 -0.93
N TYR A 17 4.64 -4.98 -0.06
CA TYR A 17 4.83 -3.59 0.37
C TYR A 17 5.84 -3.50 1.53
N ILE A 18 7.02 -2.96 1.23
CA ILE A 18 8.20 -2.96 2.12
C ILE A 18 8.14 -1.84 3.19
N SER A 19 7.18 -0.92 3.09
CA SER A 19 7.12 0.26 3.96
C SER A 19 5.98 0.15 4.97
N GLN A 20 6.02 0.98 6.01
CA GLN A 20 4.91 1.14 6.97
C GLN A 20 4.37 -0.16 7.58
N HIS A 21 5.23 -1.15 7.89
CA HIS A 21 4.80 -2.44 8.43
C HIS A 21 3.92 -2.36 9.69
N HIS A 22 4.03 -1.30 10.49
CA HIS A 22 3.15 -1.08 11.64
C HIS A 22 1.69 -0.81 11.24
N LEU A 23 1.43 -0.33 10.01
CA LEU A 23 0.10 -0.12 9.45
C LEU A 23 -0.35 -1.29 8.57
N VAL A 24 0.54 -1.79 7.71
CA VAL A 24 0.21 -2.71 6.61
C VAL A 24 0.86 -4.09 6.71
N GLY A 25 1.65 -4.33 7.77
CA GLY A 25 2.16 -5.66 8.06
C GLY A 25 1.05 -6.60 8.52
N GLU A 26 1.41 -7.85 8.83
CA GLU A 26 0.45 -8.90 9.18
C GLU A 26 -0.44 -8.54 10.39
N GLN A 27 0.13 -7.84 11.36
CA GLN A 27 -0.54 -7.34 12.58
C GLN A 27 -0.91 -5.85 12.48
N GLY A 28 -0.78 -5.26 11.29
CA GLY A 28 -1.03 -3.85 11.04
C GLY A 28 -2.52 -3.50 11.15
N SER A 29 -2.80 -2.32 11.69
CA SER A 29 -4.19 -1.87 11.91
C SER A 29 -4.99 -1.74 10.61
N LEU A 30 -4.34 -1.42 9.50
CA LEU A 30 -4.99 -1.28 8.19
C LEU A 30 -5.23 -2.66 7.57
N THR A 31 -4.25 -3.57 7.68
CA THR A 31 -4.38 -4.97 7.25
C THR A 31 -5.58 -5.65 7.93
N HIS A 32 -5.74 -5.47 9.24
CA HIS A 32 -6.89 -6.01 9.96
C HIS A 32 -8.24 -5.47 9.47
N GLN A 33 -8.32 -4.17 9.13
CA GLN A 33 -9.55 -3.56 8.63
C GLN A 33 -9.90 -4.08 7.23
N ILE A 34 -8.91 -4.13 6.34
CA ILE A 34 -9.06 -4.65 4.97
C ILE A 34 -9.49 -6.12 5.01
N ARG A 35 -8.85 -6.95 5.84
CA ARG A 35 -9.22 -8.37 6.01
C ARG A 35 -10.65 -8.56 6.54
N LYS A 36 -11.19 -7.59 7.27
CA LYS A 36 -12.59 -7.58 7.75
C LYS A 36 -13.57 -7.01 6.71
N GLY A 37 -13.10 -6.66 5.50
CA GLY A 37 -13.93 -6.09 4.44
C GLY A 37 -14.29 -4.62 4.68
N THR A 38 -13.60 -3.92 5.58
CA THR A 38 -13.84 -2.51 5.88
C THR A 38 -12.68 -1.68 5.34
N ILE A 39 -12.95 -0.82 4.36
CA ILE A 39 -11.98 0.15 3.84
C ILE A 39 -12.42 1.53 4.32
N PRO A 40 -11.75 2.13 5.33
CA PRO A 40 -12.09 3.47 5.78
C PRO A 40 -11.71 4.53 4.73
N SER A 41 -12.28 5.72 4.85
CA SER A 41 -11.74 6.89 4.16
C SER A 41 -10.35 7.21 4.70
N LEU A 42 -9.35 7.30 3.82
CA LEU A 42 -7.94 7.48 4.18
C LEU A 42 -7.36 8.76 3.59
N VAL A 43 -6.54 9.45 4.37
CA VAL A 43 -5.62 10.48 3.87
C VAL A 43 -4.20 9.93 3.99
N LEU A 44 -3.57 9.65 2.84
CA LEU A 44 -2.19 9.17 2.80
C LEU A 44 -1.24 10.37 2.71
N TRP A 45 -0.46 10.62 3.77
CA TRP A 45 0.47 11.75 3.84
C TRP A 45 1.91 11.30 4.09
N GLY A 46 2.86 12.00 3.45
CA GLY A 46 4.29 11.76 3.62
C GLY A 46 5.14 12.20 2.43
N PRO A 47 6.48 12.15 2.54
CA PRO A 47 7.44 12.57 1.51
C PRO A 47 7.24 11.91 0.13
N PRO A 48 7.78 12.47 -0.97
CA PRO A 48 7.71 11.83 -2.29
C PRO A 48 8.38 10.44 -2.27
N GLY A 49 7.86 9.49 -3.06
CA GLY A 49 8.43 8.14 -3.17
C GLY A 49 8.14 7.17 -2.02
N THR A 50 7.33 7.55 -1.02
CA THR A 50 7.04 6.68 0.14
C THR A 50 5.99 5.59 -0.07
N GLY A 51 5.50 5.40 -1.31
CA GLY A 51 4.53 4.33 -1.62
C GLY A 51 3.06 4.67 -1.42
N LYS A 52 2.69 5.94 -1.17
CA LYS A 52 1.27 6.36 -0.99
C LYS A 52 0.36 5.93 -2.15
N THR A 53 0.74 6.26 -3.38
CA THR A 53 -0.06 5.90 -4.57
C THR A 53 -0.16 4.39 -4.75
N THR A 54 0.94 3.68 -4.50
CA THR A 54 0.98 2.22 -4.53
C THR A 54 0.03 1.62 -3.48
N LEU A 55 0.06 2.11 -2.24
CA LEU A 55 -0.81 1.64 -1.18
C LEU A 55 -2.28 1.87 -1.51
N ALA A 56 -2.63 3.05 -2.04
CA ALA A 56 -4.01 3.31 -2.49
C ALA A 56 -4.47 2.32 -3.57
N GLN A 57 -3.60 1.95 -4.51
CA GLN A 57 -3.92 0.98 -5.57
C GLN A 57 -4.04 -0.46 -5.07
N ILE A 58 -3.29 -0.84 -4.03
CA ILE A 58 -3.38 -2.19 -3.45
C ILE A 58 -4.68 -2.36 -2.65
N ILE A 59 -5.16 -1.28 -2.03
CA ILE A 59 -6.37 -1.29 -1.18
C ILE A 59 -7.65 -1.22 -2.02
N ALA A 60 -7.61 -0.58 -3.19
CA ALA A 60 -8.74 -0.39 -4.10
C ALA A 60 -9.07 -1.66 -4.90
#